data_AF-K2B2W6-F1
#
_entry.id   AF-K2B2W6-F1
#
_cell.length_a   1.000
_cell.length_b   1.000
_cell.length_c   1.000
_cell.angle_alpha   90.00
_cell.angle_beta   90.00
_cell.angle_gamma   90.00
#
_symmetry.space_group_name_H-M   'P 1'
#
loop_
_entity.id
_entity.type
_entity.pdbx_description
1 polymer ?
#
loop_
_entity_poly.entity_id
_entity_poly.type
_entity_poly.pdbx_seq_one_letter_code
_entity_poly.pdbx_strand_id
1 'polypeptide(L)'
;MKNHLLLKTLGPGAARLISTLYSHHRPVFHFREAEEILGGRPAASKILSQLTHRGIATRLKPGLFRLNPFELGFEREYLGNPYVVARELTQSGHKKIKEKYYLSHGSAFDLHQMLTQPQLIVYISFPRMVRTRIIQGTEFKFVRCKREDLFGLTEMWVDKSEKICVSDLERTLLDGLKQPTYCGGFSEVAKGFSIKQPLIDPQKLIDYAVKLNSGAVNRRLGYLMELYQIGSRIHWDFLQTKLTSTYQLLDPELPAKGHHTAKWRLRLNIPEEELLAIRGT
;
A
#
# COMPACT_ATOMS: atom_id res chain seq x y z
N MET A 1 -32.77 11.16 -24.16
CA MET A 1 -31.40 11.55 -24.55
C MET A 1 -30.73 10.37 -25.23
N LYS A 2 -30.44 10.43 -26.54
CA LYS A 2 -29.73 9.36 -27.25
C LYS A 2 -28.26 9.37 -26.80
N ASN A 3 -27.90 8.46 -25.90
CA ASN A 3 -26.50 8.16 -25.64
C ASN A 3 -25.93 7.48 -26.90
N HIS A 4 -25.36 8.27 -27.81
CA HIS A 4 -24.62 7.70 -28.93
C HIS A 4 -23.41 6.96 -28.38
N LEU A 5 -23.50 5.63 -28.34
CA LEU A 5 -22.37 4.74 -28.05
C LEU A 5 -21.29 5.00 -29.10
N LEU A 6 -20.21 5.68 -28.68
CA LEU A 6 -19.06 5.92 -29.56
C LEU A 6 -18.36 4.58 -29.83
N LEU A 7 -18.18 4.27 -31.10
CA LEU A 7 -17.50 3.04 -31.52
C LEU A 7 -16.01 3.08 -31.12
N LYS A 8 -15.55 2.02 -30.46
CA LYS A 8 -14.13 1.80 -30.12
C LYS A 8 -13.34 1.36 -31.36
N THR A 9 -13.04 2.31 -32.23
CA THR A 9 -12.29 2.08 -33.48
C THR A 9 -10.80 2.40 -33.32
N LEU A 10 -9.95 1.59 -33.95
CA LEU A 10 -8.49 1.72 -33.94
C LEU A 10 -7.97 2.11 -35.33
N GLY A 11 -7.28 3.25 -35.42
CA GLY A 11 -6.44 3.57 -36.58
C GLY A 11 -5.03 2.95 -36.45
N PRO A 12 -4.18 3.02 -37.48
CA PRO A 12 -2.87 2.37 -37.49
C PRO A 12 -1.96 2.77 -36.33
N GLY A 13 -1.89 4.08 -36.01
CA GLY A 13 -1.09 4.56 -34.88
C GLY A 13 -1.61 4.09 -33.51
N ALA A 14 -2.94 4.07 -33.35
CA ALA A 14 -3.58 3.55 -32.14
C ALA A 14 -3.32 2.05 -31.98
N ALA A 15 -3.47 1.26 -33.05
CA ALA A 15 -3.17 -0.16 -33.07
C ALA A 15 -1.70 -0.42 -32.71
N ARG A 16 -0.75 0.30 -33.34
CA ARG A 16 0.68 0.22 -33.01
C ARG A 16 0.95 0.49 -31.53
N LEU A 17 0.39 1.56 -30.96
CA LEU A 17 0.56 1.89 -29.55
C LEU A 17 0.06 0.76 -28.64
N ILE A 18 -1.18 0.32 -28.86
CA ILE A 18 -1.85 -0.68 -28.03
C ILE A 18 -1.12 -2.03 -28.09
N SER A 19 -0.82 -2.52 -29.30
CA SER A 19 -0.11 -3.79 -29.47
C SER A 19 1.29 -3.75 -28.85
N THR A 20 2.01 -2.63 -28.98
CA THR A 20 3.34 -2.47 -28.37
C THR A 20 3.25 -2.50 -26.84
N LEU A 21 2.30 -1.77 -26.25
CA LEU A 21 2.08 -1.75 -24.81
C LEU A 21 1.71 -3.13 -24.25
N TYR A 22 0.81 -3.86 -24.92
CA TYR A 22 0.45 -5.23 -24.51
C TYR A 22 1.62 -6.21 -24.65
N SER A 23 2.44 -6.10 -25.70
CA SER A 23 3.63 -6.94 -25.86
C SER A 23 4.68 -6.75 -24.75
N HIS A 24 4.63 -5.59 -24.08
CA HIS A 24 5.49 -5.27 -22.94
C HIS A 24 4.81 -5.45 -21.58
N HIS A 25 3.57 -5.96 -21.55
CA HIS A 25 2.76 -6.05 -20.34
C HIS A 25 2.64 -4.69 -19.62
N ARG A 26 2.37 -3.61 -20.36
CA ARG A 26 2.23 -2.24 -19.85
C ARG A 26 0.83 -1.66 -20.09
N PRO A 27 -0.21 -2.21 -19.42
CA PRO A 27 -1.57 -1.67 -19.51
C PRO A 27 -1.69 -0.29 -18.87
N VAL A 28 -0.83 0.07 -17.90
CA VAL A 28 -0.70 1.42 -17.33
C VAL A 28 0.64 2.01 -17.76
N PHE A 29 0.61 3.21 -18.34
CA PHE A 29 1.77 3.79 -19.00
C PHE A 29 1.78 5.32 -18.92
N HIS A 30 2.98 5.88 -18.96
CA HIS A 30 3.20 7.31 -18.99
C HIS A 30 3.14 7.88 -20.41
N PHE A 31 2.80 9.16 -20.53
CA PHE A 31 2.77 9.87 -21.81
C PHE A 31 4.07 9.70 -22.63
N ARG A 32 5.21 9.69 -21.93
CA ARG A 32 6.53 9.53 -22.55
C ARG A 32 6.68 8.20 -23.27
N GLU A 33 6.12 7.14 -22.74
CA GLU A 33 6.18 5.81 -23.38
C GLU A 33 5.38 5.83 -24.68
N ALA A 34 4.22 6.51 -24.71
CA ALA A 34 3.47 6.72 -25.94
C ALA A 34 4.23 7.61 -26.94
N GLU A 35 4.92 8.65 -26.47
CA GLU A 35 5.78 9.51 -27.30
C GLU A 35 6.92 8.71 -27.95
N GLU A 36 7.60 7.85 -27.18
CA GLU A 36 8.65 6.94 -27.66
C GLU A 36 8.10 5.98 -28.72
N ILE A 37 6.94 5.36 -28.48
CA ILE A 37 6.34 4.37 -29.40
C ILE A 37 5.83 5.02 -30.69
N LEU A 38 5.26 6.22 -30.59
CA LEU A 38 4.61 6.91 -31.71
C LEU A 38 5.53 7.88 -32.45
N GLY A 39 6.80 8.02 -32.02
CA GLY A 39 7.81 8.82 -32.70
C GLY A 39 7.65 10.33 -32.53
N GLY A 40 6.97 10.79 -31.47
CA GLY A 40 6.92 12.22 -31.14
C GLY A 40 5.68 12.69 -30.38
N ARG A 41 5.86 13.81 -29.66
CA ARG A 41 4.82 14.43 -28.83
C ARG A 41 3.53 14.79 -29.57
N PRO A 42 3.53 15.38 -30.79
CA PRO A 42 2.28 15.73 -31.47
C PRO A 42 1.44 14.50 -31.81
N ALA A 43 2.08 13.43 -32.30
CA ALA A 43 1.42 12.17 -32.62
C ALA A 43 0.83 11.51 -31.37
N ALA A 44 1.61 11.42 -30.29
CA ALA A 44 1.16 10.86 -29.02
C ALA A 44 -0.01 11.64 -28.42
N SER A 45 0.06 12.98 -28.41
CA SER A 45 -1.03 13.82 -27.89
C SER A 45 -2.32 13.64 -28.69
N LYS A 46 -2.24 13.63 -30.03
CA LYS A 46 -3.40 13.42 -30.90
C LYS A 46 -4.02 12.04 -30.68
N ILE A 47 -3.22 10.98 -30.69
CA ILE A 47 -3.69 9.60 -30.56
C ILE A 47 -4.28 9.35 -29.16
N LEU A 48 -3.62 9.79 -28.09
CA LEU A 48 -4.15 9.60 -26.72
C LEU A 48 -5.44 10.38 -26.50
N SER A 49 -5.57 11.59 -27.06
CA SER A 49 -6.83 12.34 -27.02
C SER A 49 -7.96 11.55 -27.70
N GLN A 50 -7.71 10.97 -28.88
CA GLN A 50 -8.69 10.15 -29.57
C GLN A 50 -9.05 8.87 -28.80
N LEU A 51 -8.05 8.17 -28.24
CA LEU A 51 -8.27 6.94 -27.47
C LEU A 51 -9.07 7.20 -26.20
N THR A 52 -8.79 8.30 -25.49
CA THR A 52 -9.53 8.70 -24.30
C THR A 52 -10.96 9.13 -24.63
N HIS A 53 -11.16 9.92 -25.69
CA HIS A 53 -12.50 10.29 -26.15
C HIS A 53 -13.36 9.07 -26.51
N ARG A 54 -12.76 8.04 -27.10
CA ARG A 54 -13.43 6.78 -27.49
C ARG A 54 -13.54 5.75 -26.35
N GLY A 55 -13.00 6.03 -25.15
CA GLY A 55 -13.02 5.09 -24.04
C GLY A 55 -12.15 3.85 -24.23
N ILE A 56 -11.17 3.90 -25.14
CA ILE A 56 -10.18 2.84 -25.36
C ILE A 56 -9.02 2.97 -24.36
N ALA A 57 -8.78 4.19 -23.87
CA ALA A 57 -7.87 4.44 -22.77
C ALA A 57 -8.53 5.35 -21.74
N THR A 58 -8.24 5.15 -20.47
CA THR A 58 -8.60 6.06 -19.39
C THR A 58 -7.40 6.91 -19.02
N ARG A 59 -7.60 8.23 -18.88
CA ARG A 59 -6.57 9.13 -18.33
C ARG A 59 -6.68 9.12 -16.80
N LEU A 60 -5.71 8.51 -16.12
CA LEU A 60 -5.70 8.40 -14.65
C LEU A 60 -5.27 9.71 -13.97
N LYS A 61 -4.27 10.38 -14.54
CA LYS A 61 -3.84 11.74 -14.16
C LYS A 61 -3.16 12.42 -15.35
N PRO A 62 -2.79 13.71 -15.26
CA PRO A 62 -1.94 14.31 -16.27
C PRO A 62 -0.67 13.48 -16.49
N GLY A 63 -0.49 13.00 -17.73
CA GLY A 63 0.66 12.22 -18.16
C GLY A 63 0.65 10.74 -17.79
N LEU A 64 -0.43 10.20 -17.22
CA LEU A 64 -0.57 8.77 -16.90
C LEU A 64 -1.90 8.24 -17.43
N PHE A 65 -1.85 7.12 -18.13
CA PHE A 65 -2.97 6.52 -18.83
C PHE A 65 -3.05 5.03 -18.55
N ARG A 66 -4.23 4.46 -18.74
CA ARG A 66 -4.47 3.02 -18.75
C ARG A 66 -5.21 2.62 -20.01
N LEU A 67 -4.86 1.47 -20.59
CA LEU A 67 -5.65 0.84 -21.64
C LEU A 67 -6.90 0.19 -21.05
N ASN A 68 -8.05 0.42 -21.68
CA ASN A 68 -9.31 -0.17 -21.29
C ASN A 68 -9.47 -1.50 -22.03
N PRO A 69 -9.63 -2.62 -21.32
CA PRO A 69 -9.96 -3.90 -21.93
C PRO A 69 -11.21 -3.77 -22.80
N PHE A 70 -11.18 -4.36 -23.99
CA PHE A 70 -12.32 -4.33 -24.92
C PHE A 70 -13.51 -5.10 -24.37
N GLU A 71 -13.25 -6.06 -23.48
CA GLU A 71 -14.20 -6.88 -22.74
C GLU A 71 -15.15 -6.04 -21.88
N LEU A 72 -14.77 -4.81 -21.52
CA LEU A 72 -15.63 -3.86 -20.80
C LEU A 72 -16.67 -3.18 -21.70
N GLY A 73 -16.79 -3.57 -22.97
CA GLY A 73 -17.76 -3.04 -23.90
C GLY A 73 -17.60 -1.54 -24.11
N PHE A 74 -18.64 -0.76 -23.78
CA PHE A 74 -18.66 0.69 -23.97
C PHE A 74 -18.19 1.49 -22.75
N GLU A 75 -17.74 0.83 -21.68
CA GLU A 75 -17.18 1.52 -20.53
C GLU A 75 -15.95 2.33 -20.95
N ARG A 76 -15.94 3.59 -20.51
CA ARG A 76 -14.89 4.59 -20.84
C ARG A 76 -13.91 4.79 -19.71
N GLU A 77 -14.29 4.33 -18.53
CA GLU A 77 -13.61 4.55 -17.27
C GLU A 77 -13.22 3.20 -16.69
N TYR A 78 -11.92 3.00 -16.53
CA TYR A 78 -11.40 1.77 -15.97
C TYR A 78 -10.09 2.00 -15.22
N LEU A 79 -10.12 1.74 -13.91
CA LEU A 79 -8.95 1.86 -13.05
C LEU A 79 -8.05 0.62 -13.17
N GLY A 80 -8.67 -0.55 -13.30
CA GLY A 80 -8.01 -1.84 -13.14
C GLY A 80 -7.55 -2.09 -11.71
N ASN A 81 -6.43 -2.80 -11.56
CA ASN A 81 -5.88 -3.08 -10.24
C ASN A 81 -5.28 -1.80 -9.63
N PRO A 82 -5.81 -1.30 -8.49
CA PRO A 82 -5.35 -0.06 -7.88
C PRO A 82 -3.87 -0.12 -7.46
N TYR A 83 -3.33 -1.28 -7.12
CA TYR A 83 -1.94 -1.45 -6.72
C TYR A 83 -0.95 -1.22 -7.87
N VAL A 84 -1.35 -1.56 -9.09
CA VAL A 84 -0.57 -1.23 -10.30
C VAL A 84 -0.60 0.26 -10.55
N VAL A 85 -1.76 0.92 -10.39
CA VAL A 85 -1.86 2.37 -10.50
C VAL A 85 -0.99 3.07 -9.46
N ALA A 86 -1.03 2.61 -8.21
CA ALA A 86 -0.20 3.11 -7.12
C ALA A 86 1.30 3.05 -7.44
N ARG A 87 1.78 1.92 -7.99
CA ARG A 87 3.14 1.80 -8.50
C ARG A 87 3.46 2.88 -9.52
N GLU A 88 2.65 3.01 -10.58
CA GLU A 88 2.93 3.98 -11.65
C GLU A 88 2.79 5.44 -11.19
N LEU A 89 2.01 5.72 -10.14
CA LEU A 89 1.96 7.05 -9.53
C LEU A 89 3.28 7.45 -8.84
N THR A 90 4.03 6.49 -8.32
CA THR A 90 5.36 6.73 -7.72
C THR A 90 6.47 6.83 -8.77
N GLN A 91 6.20 6.34 -9.99
CA GLN A 91 7.12 6.47 -11.10
C GLN A 91 7.02 7.86 -11.74
N SER A 92 8.17 8.43 -12.07
CA SER A 92 8.24 9.75 -12.71
C SER A 92 8.02 9.68 -14.23
N GLY A 93 7.82 8.49 -14.81
CA GLY A 93 7.88 8.27 -16.26
C GLY A 93 9.30 8.38 -16.84
N HIS A 94 10.32 8.62 -16.02
CA HIS A 94 11.73 8.56 -16.41
C HIS A 94 12.29 7.18 -16.06
N LYS A 95 12.55 6.33 -17.08
CA LYS A 95 13.11 4.98 -16.92
C LYS A 95 14.39 4.90 -16.08
N LYS A 96 15.16 5.99 -16.00
CA LYS A 96 16.45 6.07 -15.28
C LYS A 96 16.34 6.34 -13.78
N ILE A 97 15.22 6.85 -13.28
CA ILE A 97 15.06 7.20 -11.85
C ILE A 97 13.92 6.34 -11.28
N LYS A 98 14.28 5.14 -10.80
CA LYS A 98 13.38 4.31 -10.00
C LYS A 98 13.54 4.67 -8.53
N GLU A 99 12.61 5.48 -8.04
CA GLU A 99 12.52 5.70 -6.60
C GLU A 99 11.90 4.48 -5.94
N LYS A 100 12.52 4.06 -4.84
CA LYS A 100 11.95 3.00 -4.01
C LYS A 100 10.67 3.52 -3.36
N TYR A 101 9.64 2.72 -3.47
CA TYR A 101 8.35 2.86 -2.81
C TYR A 101 7.94 1.46 -2.32
N TYR A 102 6.91 1.39 -1.50
CA TYR A 102 6.21 0.14 -1.26
C TYR A 102 4.76 0.40 -0.85
N LEU A 103 3.88 -0.54 -1.16
CA LEU A 103 2.53 -0.58 -0.60
C LEU A 103 2.64 -0.94 0.87
N SER A 104 1.99 -0.16 1.73
CA SER A 104 2.17 -0.21 3.18
C SER A 104 0.83 -0.10 3.90
N HIS A 105 0.84 -0.23 5.23
CA HIS A 105 -0.35 -0.06 6.09
C HIS A 105 -1.54 -0.87 5.58
N GLY A 106 -2.75 -0.28 5.50
CA GLY A 106 -3.96 -0.96 5.04
C GLY A 106 -3.83 -1.70 3.71
N SER A 107 -3.06 -1.18 2.74
CA SER A 107 -2.82 -1.88 1.47
C SER A 107 -1.95 -3.11 1.62
N ALA A 108 -0.91 -3.06 2.46
CA ALA A 108 -0.11 -4.23 2.76
C ALA A 108 -0.88 -5.24 3.63
N PHE A 109 -1.70 -4.77 4.57
CA PHE A 109 -2.61 -5.63 5.32
C PHE A 109 -3.58 -6.37 4.39
N ASP A 110 -4.17 -5.69 3.40
CA ASP A 110 -5.04 -6.32 2.40
C ASP A 110 -4.29 -7.40 1.61
N LEU A 111 -3.13 -7.04 1.06
CA LEU A 111 -2.29 -7.95 0.26
C LEU A 111 -1.81 -9.18 1.05
N HIS A 112 -1.57 -9.02 2.35
CA HIS A 112 -1.24 -10.13 3.25
C HIS A 112 -2.47 -10.85 3.81
N GLN A 113 -3.69 -10.46 3.44
CA GLN A 113 -4.95 -11.02 3.94
C GLN A 113 -5.07 -10.91 5.46
N MET A 114 -4.87 -9.70 5.98
CA MET A 114 -4.94 -9.36 7.41
C MET A 114 -6.08 -8.40 7.75
N LEU A 115 -6.84 -7.93 6.76
CA LEU A 115 -8.00 -7.06 6.98
C LEU A 115 -9.26 -7.86 7.28
N THR A 116 -10.04 -7.39 8.25
CA THR A 116 -11.39 -7.93 8.50
C THR A 116 -12.49 -7.09 7.85
N GLN A 117 -12.15 -5.88 7.40
CA GLN A 117 -13.04 -4.98 6.71
C GLN A 117 -12.37 -4.40 5.45
N PRO A 118 -13.11 -4.24 4.34
CA PRO A 118 -12.56 -3.62 3.13
C PRO A 118 -12.06 -2.20 3.39
N GLN A 119 -10.85 -1.88 2.93
CA GLN A 119 -10.34 -0.51 2.92
C GLN A 119 -10.40 0.08 1.49
N LEU A 120 -10.97 1.28 1.37
CA LEU A 120 -11.11 1.98 0.09
C LEU A 120 -9.93 2.89 -0.26
N ILE A 121 -8.94 2.99 0.64
CA ILE A 121 -7.76 3.84 0.49
C ILE A 121 -6.54 2.97 0.19
N VAL A 122 -5.80 3.35 -0.85
CA VAL A 122 -4.53 2.73 -1.23
C VAL A 122 -3.39 3.51 -0.58
N TYR A 123 -2.71 2.88 0.37
CA TYR A 123 -1.59 3.45 1.13
C TYR A 123 -0.24 3.09 0.50
N ILE A 124 0.57 4.12 0.27
CA ILE A 124 1.88 4.00 -0.36
C ILE A 124 2.91 4.70 0.51
N SER A 125 3.90 3.98 0.99
CA SER A 125 5.06 4.58 1.65
C SER A 125 6.07 5.06 0.62
N PHE A 126 6.43 6.35 0.68
CA PHE A 126 7.31 6.98 -0.30
C PHE A 126 8.24 8.01 0.35
N PRO A 127 9.53 8.11 -0.04
CA PRO A 127 10.47 9.03 0.61
C PRO A 127 10.23 10.50 0.28
N ARG A 128 9.47 10.79 -0.78
CA ARG A 128 9.09 12.17 -1.15
C ARG A 128 7.70 12.51 -0.63
N MET A 129 7.50 13.79 -0.33
CA MET A 129 6.17 14.30 -0.03
C MET A 129 5.36 14.39 -1.33
N VAL A 130 4.27 13.63 -1.39
CA VAL A 130 3.34 13.61 -2.51
C VAL A 130 1.94 13.82 -1.94
N ARG A 131 1.13 14.68 -2.58
CA ARG A 131 -0.25 14.91 -2.16
C ARG A 131 -1.10 13.68 -2.46
N THR A 132 -2.06 13.41 -1.60
CA THR A 132 -3.14 12.45 -1.87
C THR A 132 -3.80 12.73 -3.21
N ARG A 133 -4.18 11.67 -3.92
CA ARG A 133 -4.89 11.75 -5.20
C ARG A 133 -6.14 10.90 -5.14
N ILE A 134 -7.22 11.39 -5.73
CA ILE A 134 -8.43 10.58 -5.96
C ILE A 134 -8.52 10.33 -7.46
N ILE A 135 -8.60 9.07 -7.85
CA ILE A 135 -8.70 8.64 -9.25
C ILE A 135 -9.86 7.65 -9.32
N GLN A 136 -10.92 8.03 -10.03
CA GLN A 136 -12.11 7.19 -10.23
C GLN A 136 -12.71 6.66 -8.93
N GLY A 137 -12.81 7.53 -7.91
CA GLY A 137 -13.35 7.18 -6.60
C GLY A 137 -12.37 6.47 -5.66
N THR A 138 -11.21 6.02 -6.13
CA THR A 138 -10.16 5.42 -5.28
C THR A 138 -9.19 6.49 -4.78
N GLU A 139 -9.00 6.54 -3.46
CA GLU A 139 -8.03 7.42 -2.84
C GLU A 139 -6.64 6.75 -2.78
N PHE A 140 -5.61 7.48 -3.23
CA PHE A 140 -4.21 7.09 -3.17
C PHE A 140 -3.48 8.01 -2.21
N LYS A 141 -3.14 7.49 -1.03
CA LYS A 141 -2.53 8.25 0.06
C LYS A 141 -1.05 7.91 0.19
N PHE A 142 -0.22 8.95 0.08
CA PHE A 142 1.23 8.82 0.17
C PHE A 142 1.70 9.12 1.59
N VAL A 143 2.18 8.10 2.27
CA VAL A 143 2.78 8.19 3.60
C VAL A 143 4.27 8.48 3.44
N ARG A 144 4.71 9.64 3.93
CA ARG A 144 6.14 9.99 3.86
C ARG A 144 6.93 9.06 4.77
N CYS A 145 7.92 8.36 4.20
CA CYS A 145 8.89 7.57 4.96
C CYS A 145 10.30 8.15 4.81
N LYS A 146 11.23 7.73 5.67
CA LYS A 146 12.65 8.03 5.46
C LYS A 146 13.26 7.03 4.48
N ARG A 147 14.35 7.42 3.81
CA ARG A 147 15.06 6.48 2.92
C ARG A 147 15.66 5.29 3.67
N GLU A 148 16.12 5.50 4.90
CA GLU A 148 16.63 4.45 5.79
C GLU A 148 15.54 3.45 6.21
N ASP A 149 14.26 3.85 6.17
CA ASP A 149 13.11 3.00 6.51
C ASP A 149 12.66 2.09 5.34
N LEU A 150 13.30 2.17 4.17
CA LEU A 150 12.99 1.37 2.97
C LEU A 150 13.66 -0.01 3.02
N PHE A 151 13.18 -0.86 3.94
CA PHE A 151 13.63 -2.24 4.13
C PHE A 151 12.45 -3.17 4.42
N GLY A 152 12.69 -4.49 4.39
CA GLY A 152 11.63 -5.48 4.58
C GLY A 152 10.61 -5.38 3.44
N LEU A 153 11.11 -5.29 2.21
CA LEU A 153 10.31 -5.12 1.00
C LEU A 153 10.40 -6.39 0.15
N THR A 154 9.29 -6.78 -0.44
CA THR A 154 9.19 -7.94 -1.32
C THR A 154 8.35 -7.61 -2.56
N GLU A 155 8.51 -8.40 -3.61
CA GLU A 155 7.65 -8.33 -4.78
C GLU A 155 6.46 -9.29 -4.64
N MET A 156 5.27 -8.82 -5.00
CA MET A 156 4.06 -9.65 -5.03
C MET A 156 3.38 -9.51 -6.39
N TRP A 157 2.93 -10.64 -6.95
CA TRP A 157 2.10 -10.67 -8.14
C TRP A 157 0.67 -10.26 -7.79
N VAL A 158 0.14 -9.27 -8.51
CA VAL A 158 -1.26 -8.81 -8.35
C VAL A 158 -2.15 -9.17 -9.54
N ASP A 159 -1.53 -9.61 -10.63
CA ASP A 159 -2.15 -10.35 -11.74
C ASP A 159 -1.08 -11.22 -12.44
N LYS A 160 -1.42 -11.80 -13.60
CA LYS A 160 -0.53 -12.72 -14.36
C LYS A 160 0.75 -12.07 -14.88
N SER A 161 0.81 -10.74 -14.95
CA SER A 161 1.89 -10.00 -15.60
C SER A 161 2.42 -8.84 -14.78
N GLU A 162 1.73 -8.45 -13.72
CA GLU A 162 2.05 -7.28 -12.93
C GLU A 162 2.52 -7.65 -11.51
N LYS A 163 3.68 -7.10 -11.17
CA LYS A 163 4.23 -7.15 -9.82
C LYS A 163 4.18 -5.78 -9.16
N ILE A 164 4.01 -5.77 -7.85
CA ILE A 164 4.14 -4.59 -7.02
C ILE A 164 5.18 -4.82 -5.93
N CYS A 165 5.69 -3.72 -5.37
CA CYS A 165 6.53 -3.74 -4.18
C CYS A 165 5.64 -3.53 -2.95
N VAL A 166 5.74 -4.40 -1.96
CA VAL A 166 4.99 -4.37 -0.69
C VAL A 166 5.93 -4.63 0.47
N SER A 167 5.62 -4.16 1.67
CA SER A 167 6.33 -4.60 2.87
C SER A 167 6.11 -6.10 3.09
N ASP A 168 7.11 -6.83 3.55
CA ASP A 168 6.91 -8.20 4.03
C ASP A 168 6.04 -8.24 5.29
N LEU A 169 5.69 -9.43 5.77
CA LEU A 169 4.74 -9.60 6.88
C LEU A 169 5.19 -8.82 8.12
N GLU A 170 6.43 -9.03 8.57
CA GLU A 170 6.96 -8.40 9.77
C GLU A 170 6.99 -6.88 9.63
N ARG A 171 7.47 -6.38 8.48
CA ARG A 171 7.51 -4.94 8.24
C ARG A 171 6.12 -4.31 8.19
N THR A 172 5.15 -5.02 7.62
CA THR A 172 3.76 -4.56 7.53
C THR A 172 3.14 -4.37 8.91
N LEU A 173 3.33 -5.35 9.80
CA LEU A 173 2.84 -5.27 11.18
C LEU A 173 3.44 -4.08 11.94
N LEU A 174 4.74 -3.81 11.75
CA LEU A 174 5.41 -2.67 12.38
C LEU A 174 4.96 -1.31 11.83
N ASP A 175 4.71 -1.21 10.52
CA ASP A 175 4.10 -0.02 9.94
C ASP A 175 2.71 0.25 10.55
N GLY A 176 1.93 -0.81 10.74
CA GLY A 176 0.66 -0.75 11.47
C GLY A 176 0.80 -0.22 12.89
N LEU A 177 1.73 -0.76 13.69
CA LEU A 177 1.96 -0.27 15.07
C LEU A 177 2.47 1.18 15.13
N LYS A 178 3.20 1.61 14.10
CA LYS A 178 3.72 2.98 13.99
C LYS A 178 2.60 3.97 13.70
N GLN A 179 1.69 3.63 12.79
CA GLN A 179 0.58 4.49 12.35
C GLN A 179 -0.73 3.69 12.20
N PRO A 180 -1.37 3.31 13.32
CA PRO A 180 -2.55 2.44 13.29
C PRO A 180 -3.73 3.01 12.50
N THR A 181 -3.89 4.33 12.48
CA THR A 181 -4.91 5.04 11.69
C THR A 181 -4.94 4.61 10.23
N TYR A 182 -3.78 4.28 9.64
CA TYR A 182 -3.68 3.90 8.23
C TYR A 182 -3.96 2.42 7.99
N CYS A 183 -4.25 1.66 9.05
CA CYS A 183 -4.66 0.25 9.00
C CYS A 183 -6.10 0.05 9.47
N GLY A 184 -6.85 1.13 9.76
CA GLY A 184 -8.20 1.04 10.32
C GLY A 184 -8.25 1.05 11.86
N GLY A 185 -7.14 1.38 12.52
CA GLY A 185 -7.05 1.49 13.98
C GLY A 185 -6.11 0.46 14.60
N PHE A 186 -5.80 0.64 15.90
CA PHE A 186 -4.94 -0.31 16.62
C PHE A 186 -5.55 -1.71 16.69
N SER A 187 -6.87 -1.83 16.84
CA SER A 187 -7.55 -3.13 16.88
C SER A 187 -7.42 -3.91 15.57
N GLU A 188 -7.45 -3.26 14.39
CA GLU A 188 -7.15 -3.94 13.11
C GLU A 188 -5.69 -4.40 13.02
N VAL A 189 -4.75 -3.61 13.56
CA VAL A 189 -3.35 -4.03 13.64
C VAL A 189 -3.21 -5.27 14.53
N ALA A 190 -3.84 -5.27 15.71
CA ALA A 190 -3.84 -6.40 16.63
C ALA A 190 -4.46 -7.67 16.01
N LYS A 191 -5.55 -7.54 15.25
CA LYS A 191 -6.11 -8.63 14.42
C LYS A 191 -5.08 -9.18 13.45
N GLY A 192 -4.35 -8.33 12.74
CA GLY A 192 -3.28 -8.79 11.83
C GLY A 192 -2.23 -9.66 12.54
N PHE A 193 -1.82 -9.28 13.76
CA PHE A 193 -0.94 -10.09 14.59
C PHE A 193 -1.55 -11.45 14.94
N SER A 194 -2.82 -11.49 15.35
CA SER A 194 -3.51 -12.74 15.68
C SER A 194 -3.68 -13.66 14.46
N ILE A 195 -4.17 -13.12 13.33
CA ILE A 195 -4.42 -13.85 12.07
C ILE A 195 -3.14 -14.50 11.55
N LYS A 196 -2.01 -13.78 11.64
CA LYS A 196 -0.71 -14.24 11.12
C LYS A 196 0.20 -14.81 12.18
N GLN A 197 -0.27 -14.98 13.42
CA GLN A 197 0.51 -15.48 14.55
C GLN A 197 1.43 -16.69 14.20
N PRO A 198 0.96 -17.75 13.54
CA PRO A 198 1.82 -18.90 13.21
C PRO A 198 2.85 -18.64 12.11
N LEU A 199 2.71 -17.55 11.35
CA LEU A 199 3.57 -17.20 10.22
C LEU A 199 4.60 -16.12 10.56
N ILE A 200 4.45 -15.43 11.69
CA ILE A 200 5.34 -14.37 12.11
C ILE A 200 6.68 -14.97 12.52
N ASP A 201 7.78 -14.48 11.94
CA ASP A 201 9.12 -14.71 12.46
C ASP A 201 9.42 -13.71 13.60
N PRO A 202 9.48 -14.15 14.88
CA PRO A 202 9.64 -13.26 16.01
C PRO A 202 11.00 -12.54 16.02
N GLN A 203 12.06 -13.20 15.57
CA GLN A 203 13.41 -12.62 15.59
C GLN A 203 13.51 -11.54 14.51
N LYS A 204 13.05 -11.85 13.30
CA LYS A 204 13.02 -10.89 12.19
C LYS A 204 12.15 -9.67 12.52
N LEU A 205 11.01 -9.87 13.17
CA LEU A 205 10.12 -8.80 13.62
C LEU A 205 10.83 -7.85 14.61
N ILE A 206 11.58 -8.41 15.57
CA ILE A 206 12.37 -7.64 16.53
C ILE A 206 13.51 -6.89 15.85
N ASP A 207 14.25 -7.54 14.95
CA ASP A 207 15.36 -6.92 14.23
C ASP A 207 14.89 -5.70 13.43
N TYR A 208 13.73 -5.83 12.78
CA TYR A 208 13.08 -4.74 12.06
C TYR A 208 12.59 -3.63 12.98
N ALA A 209 12.04 -3.95 14.15
CA ALA A 209 11.59 -2.97 15.13
C ALA A 209 12.77 -2.14 15.70
N VAL A 210 13.88 -2.81 16.00
CA VAL A 210 15.14 -2.18 16.41
C VAL A 210 15.64 -1.26 15.30
N LYS A 211 15.65 -1.74 14.05
CA LYS A 211 16.08 -0.95 12.89
C LYS A 211 15.19 0.28 12.65
N LEU A 212 13.89 0.18 12.88
CA LEU A 212 12.95 1.32 12.84
C LEU A 212 13.22 2.37 13.92
N ASN A 213 13.88 1.97 15.01
CA ASN A 213 14.28 2.82 16.13
C ASN A 213 13.14 3.72 16.65
N SER A 214 11.95 3.13 16.85
CA SER A 214 10.77 3.83 17.38
C SER A 214 10.39 3.28 18.74
N GLY A 215 10.60 4.08 19.78
CA GLY A 215 10.24 3.68 21.15
C GLY A 215 8.75 3.34 21.31
N ALA A 216 7.85 4.06 20.62
CA ALA A 216 6.42 3.75 20.69
C ALA A 216 6.09 2.40 20.02
N VAL A 217 6.73 2.08 18.89
CA VAL A 217 6.56 0.80 18.21
C VAL A 217 7.08 -0.35 19.08
N ASN A 218 8.27 -0.23 19.65
CA ASN A 218 8.86 -1.29 20.48
C ASN A 218 7.99 -1.63 21.71
N ARG A 219 7.37 -0.62 22.33
CA ARG A 219 6.46 -0.81 23.47
C ARG A 219 5.20 -1.58 23.05
N ARG A 220 4.53 -1.12 21.99
CA ARG A 220 3.30 -1.75 21.46
C ARG A 220 3.57 -3.16 20.95
N LEU A 221 4.69 -3.35 20.26
CA LEU A 221 5.14 -4.63 19.75
C LEU A 221 5.33 -5.64 20.89
N GLY A 222 6.11 -5.26 21.90
CA GLY A 222 6.37 -6.14 23.04
C GLY A 222 5.10 -6.55 23.77
N TYR A 223 4.18 -5.61 23.98
CA TYR A 223 2.87 -5.90 24.57
C TYR A 223 2.06 -6.92 23.74
N LEU A 224 1.92 -6.72 22.42
CA LEU A 224 1.17 -7.65 21.57
C LEU A 224 1.87 -9.01 21.41
N MET A 225 3.20 -9.03 21.32
CA MET A 225 3.95 -10.28 21.25
C MET A 225 3.77 -11.13 22.51
N GLU A 226 3.79 -10.50 23.68
CA GLU A 226 3.51 -11.20 24.94
C GLU A 226 2.05 -11.66 25.00
N LEU A 227 1.10 -10.78 24.71
CA LEU A 227 -0.34 -11.05 24.78
C LEU A 227 -0.75 -12.23 23.87
N TYR A 228 -0.23 -12.26 22.64
CA TYR A 228 -0.53 -13.29 21.64
C TYR A 228 0.46 -14.45 21.62
N GLN A 229 1.37 -14.52 22.61
CA GLN A 229 2.36 -15.59 22.74
C GLN A 229 3.21 -15.77 21.47
N ILE A 230 3.57 -14.67 20.83
CA ILE A 230 4.43 -14.64 19.64
C ILE A 230 5.88 -14.61 20.11
N GLY A 231 6.64 -15.65 19.72
CA GLY A 231 8.00 -15.85 20.17
C GLY A 231 8.07 -16.41 21.59
N SER A 232 9.13 -16.03 22.31
CA SER A 232 9.44 -16.59 23.63
C SER A 232 9.83 -15.48 24.60
N ARG A 233 9.94 -15.81 25.88
CA ARG A 233 10.34 -14.86 26.92
C ARG A 233 11.65 -14.13 26.62
N ILE A 234 12.62 -14.80 25.98
CA ILE A 234 13.90 -14.19 25.57
C ILE A 234 13.67 -13.01 24.61
N HIS A 235 12.75 -13.16 23.66
CA HIS A 235 12.40 -12.12 22.70
C HIS A 235 11.76 -10.91 23.40
N TRP A 236 10.83 -11.16 24.32
CA TRP A 236 10.13 -10.10 25.06
C TRP A 236 11.06 -9.36 26.01
N ASP A 237 11.90 -10.10 26.75
CA ASP A 237 12.89 -9.53 27.66
C ASP A 237 13.90 -8.67 26.89
N PHE A 238 14.33 -9.10 25.69
CA PHE A 238 15.17 -8.28 24.83
C PHE A 238 14.51 -6.94 24.45
N LEU A 239 13.23 -6.95 24.02
CA LEU A 239 12.51 -5.71 23.70
C LEU A 239 12.39 -4.77 24.91
N GLN A 240 12.21 -5.32 26.12
CA GLN A 240 12.18 -4.52 27.35
C GLN A 240 13.50 -3.77 27.59
N THR A 241 14.65 -4.36 27.25
CA THR A 241 15.96 -3.69 27.39
C THR A 241 16.09 -2.44 26.50
N LYS A 242 15.26 -2.32 25.46
CA LYS A 242 15.25 -1.18 24.54
C LYS A 242 14.33 -0.05 24.98
N LEU A 243 13.59 -0.21 26.08
CA LEU A 243 12.60 0.76 26.53
C LEU A 243 13.25 1.88 27.35
N THR A 244 12.74 3.09 27.17
CA THR A 244 13.05 4.23 28.05
C THR A 244 11.96 4.38 29.12
N SER A 245 12.20 5.23 30.12
CA SER A 245 11.25 5.46 31.23
C SER A 245 9.90 6.07 30.81
N THR A 246 9.81 6.64 29.60
CA THR A 246 8.61 7.33 29.14
C THR A 246 7.47 6.36 28.82
N TYR A 247 6.24 6.76 29.16
CA TYR A 247 5.04 6.01 28.83
C TYR A 247 4.46 6.46 27.49
N GLN A 248 3.79 5.54 26.80
CA GLN A 248 3.07 5.79 25.56
C GLN A 248 1.65 5.21 25.64
N LEU A 249 0.72 5.70 24.84
CA LEU A 249 -0.59 5.05 24.68
C LEU A 249 -0.43 3.77 23.87
N LEU A 250 -1.17 2.73 24.27
CA LEU A 250 -1.29 1.50 23.48
C LEU A 250 -1.91 1.84 22.12
N ASP A 251 -3.12 2.42 22.13
CA ASP A 251 -3.75 3.00 20.95
C ASP A 251 -3.52 4.52 20.91
N PRO A 252 -2.78 5.07 19.93
CA PRO A 252 -2.57 6.50 19.81
C PRO A 252 -3.83 7.32 19.46
N GLU A 253 -4.90 6.68 18.98
CA GLU A 253 -6.12 7.34 18.49
C GLU A 253 -7.18 7.50 19.58
N LEU A 254 -7.08 6.71 20.65
CA LEU A 254 -8.02 6.77 21.76
C LEU A 254 -7.56 7.75 22.84
N PRO A 255 -8.50 8.32 23.62
CA PRO A 255 -8.17 9.19 24.75
C PRO A 255 -7.18 8.54 25.71
N ALA A 256 -6.35 9.37 26.35
CA ALA A 256 -5.44 8.94 27.40
C ALA A 256 -6.22 8.58 28.68
N LYS A 257 -6.87 7.42 28.67
CA LYS A 257 -7.62 6.79 29.76
C LYS A 257 -7.06 5.38 30.02
N GLY A 258 -7.52 4.73 31.08
CA GLY A 258 -7.06 3.39 31.45
C GLY A 258 -5.77 3.36 32.28
N HIS A 259 -5.36 2.15 32.65
CA HIS A 259 -4.29 1.90 33.61
C HIS A 259 -2.91 1.85 32.94
N HIS A 260 -1.87 2.04 33.73
CA HIS A 260 -0.49 1.95 33.27
C HIS A 260 0.05 0.54 33.49
N THR A 261 0.82 0.03 32.54
CA THR A 261 1.65 -1.16 32.70
C THR A 261 3.12 -0.74 32.67
N ALA A 262 3.81 -0.93 33.80
CA ALA A 262 5.21 -0.57 33.93
C ALA A 262 6.13 -1.46 33.07
N LYS A 263 5.73 -2.72 32.86
CA LYS A 263 6.48 -3.71 32.08
C LYS A 263 6.76 -3.23 30.66
N TRP A 264 5.73 -2.72 29.98
CA TRP A 264 5.84 -2.21 28.61
C TRP A 264 5.86 -0.70 28.51
N ARG A 265 5.82 0.02 29.64
CA ARG A 265 5.74 1.49 29.69
C ARG A 265 4.58 1.99 28.81
N LEU A 266 3.42 1.35 28.95
CA LEU A 266 2.22 1.69 28.20
C LEU A 266 1.10 2.12 29.14
N ARG A 267 0.24 2.97 28.62
CA ARG A 267 -1.10 3.19 29.16
C ARG A 267 -2.08 2.40 28.30
N LEU A 268 -2.73 1.42 28.90
CA LEU A 268 -3.69 0.54 28.22
C LEU A 268 -5.03 1.25 28.15
N ASN A 269 -5.25 1.93 27.04
CA ASN A 269 -6.48 2.66 26.73
C ASN A 269 -7.46 1.86 25.85
N ILE A 270 -7.17 0.56 25.67
CA ILE A 270 -8.07 -0.48 25.17
C ILE A 270 -8.08 -1.59 26.23
N PRO A 271 -9.25 -2.17 26.60
CA PRO A 271 -9.33 -3.32 27.48
C PRO A 271 -8.56 -4.53 26.92
N GLU A 272 -7.85 -5.26 27.79
CA GLU A 272 -7.10 -6.45 27.38
C GLU A 272 -8.04 -7.55 26.86
N GLU A 273 -9.25 -7.65 27.44
CA GLU A 273 -10.28 -8.60 27.06
C GLU A 273 -10.74 -8.40 25.61
N GLU A 274 -10.80 -7.15 25.14
CA GLU A 274 -11.13 -6.83 23.74
C GLU A 274 -10.05 -7.37 22.80
N LEU A 275 -8.78 -7.24 23.18
CA LEU A 275 -7.66 -7.73 22.39
C LEU A 275 -7.54 -9.26 22.43
N LEU A 276 -7.92 -9.90 23.54
CA LEU A 276 -7.97 -11.35 23.65
C LEU A 276 -9.14 -11.95 22.87
N ALA A 277 -10.29 -11.27 22.82
CA ALA A 277 -11.45 -11.71 22.05
C ALA A 277 -11.14 -11.84 20.55
N ILE A 278 -10.23 -11.00 20.02
CA ILE A 278 -9.72 -11.09 18.64
C ILE A 278 -9.08 -12.45 18.33
N ARG A 279 -8.48 -13.14 19.31
CA ARG A 279 -7.86 -14.46 19.10
C ARG A 279 -8.89 -15.55 18.82
N GLY A 280 -10.14 -15.34 19.21
CA GLY A 280 -11.24 -16.31 19.08
C GLY A 280 -12.06 -16.17 17.79
N THR A 281 -11.76 -15.20 16.94
CA THR A 281 -12.45 -14.93 15.66
C THR A 281 -11.58 -15.29 14.48
#